data_AF-A0A1B3JHN9-F1
#
_entry.id   AF-A0A1B3JHN9-F1
#
_cell.length_a   1.000
_cell.length_b   1.000
_cell.length_c   1.000
_cell.angle_alpha   90.00
_cell.angle_beta   90.00
_cell.angle_gamma   90.00
#
_symmetry.space_group_name_H-M   'P 1'
#
loop_
_entity.id
_entity.type
_entity.pdbx_description
1 polymer ?
#
loop_
_entity_poly.entity_id
_entity_poly.type
_entity_poly.pdbx_seq_one_letter_code
_entity_poly.pdbx_strand_id
1 'polypeptide(L)'
;MPISAITPKLVIETLTPLKERGINDTLQRVVRLLNEILNFAVNGGLIEFNQCVNVASSFSAPTTENNPTIRPELLPEFLSDLRDSNSSMQVKLLIKWQLLTMVRPKNRLAQNGRKLILIKNYGLFLLKR
;
A
#
# COMPACT_ATOMS: atom_id res chain seq x y z
N MET A 1 -20.31 6.71 -18.84
CA MET A 1 -19.96 5.57 -19.70
C MET A 1 -20.72 4.35 -19.19
N PRO A 2 -21.41 3.57 -20.04
CA PRO A 2 -22.07 2.34 -19.62
C PRO A 2 -21.03 1.24 -19.32
N ILE A 3 -21.36 0.30 -18.44
CA ILE A 3 -20.47 -0.81 -18.04
C ILE A 3 -20.10 -1.69 -19.24
N SER A 4 -21.02 -1.87 -20.19
CA SER A 4 -20.79 -2.63 -21.42
C SER A 4 -19.77 -2.00 -22.39
N ALA A 5 -19.42 -0.73 -22.22
CA ALA A 5 -18.42 -0.05 -23.05
C ALA A 5 -16.99 -0.14 -22.49
N ILE A 6 -16.80 -0.78 -21.33
CA ILE A 6 -15.49 -0.95 -20.72
C ILE A 6 -14.73 -2.06 -21.46
N THR A 7 -13.74 -1.67 -22.26
CA THR A 7 -12.90 -2.59 -23.02
C THR A 7 -11.52 -2.75 -22.37
N PRO A 8 -10.83 -3.89 -22.55
CA PRO A 8 -9.48 -4.09 -22.04
C PRO A 8 -8.49 -3.01 -22.50
N LYS A 9 -8.61 -2.58 -23.77
CA LYS A 9 -7.74 -1.54 -24.34
C LYS A 9 -7.89 -0.21 -23.61
N LEU A 10 -9.13 0.23 -23.34
CA LEU A 10 -9.41 1.44 -22.58
C LEU A 10 -8.80 1.37 -21.17
N VAL A 11 -8.91 0.21 -20.50
CA VAL A 11 -8.34 0.01 -19.17
C VAL A 11 -6.81 0.08 -19.22
N ILE A 12 -6.17 -0.52 -20.23
CA ILE A 12 -4.72 -0.46 -20.39
C ILE A 12 -4.25 0.98 -20.62
N GLU A 13 -4.89 1.71 -21.54
CA GLU A 13 -4.55 3.11 -21.84
C GLU A 13 -4.68 4.01 -20.59
N THR A 14 -5.78 3.87 -19.85
CA THR A 14 -6.03 4.66 -18.64
C THR A 14 -5.07 4.34 -17.49
N LEU A 15 -4.58 3.10 -17.41
CA LEU A 15 -3.65 2.65 -16.36
C LEU A 15 -2.17 2.76 -16.76
N THR A 16 -1.86 3.04 -18.01
CA THR A 16 -0.48 3.22 -18.51
C THR A 16 0.28 4.32 -17.75
N PRO A 17 -0.32 5.50 -17.46
CA PRO A 17 0.35 6.53 -16.66
C PRO A 17 0.69 6.08 -15.23
N LEU A 18 -0.07 5.14 -14.65
CA LEU A 18 0.23 4.60 -13.33
C LEU A 18 1.38 3.59 -13.36
N LYS A 19 1.49 2.82 -14.45
CA LYS A 19 2.63 1.96 -14.73
C LYS A 19 3.91 2.77 -14.88
N GLU A 20 3.87 3.86 -15.64
CA GLU A 20 5.02 4.77 -15.84
C GLU A 20 5.51 5.40 -14.54
N ARG A 21 4.60 5.65 -13.59
CA ARG A 21 4.94 6.13 -12.24
C ARG A 21 5.55 5.07 -11.32
N GLY A 22 5.57 3.80 -11.73
CA GLY A 22 6.12 2.69 -10.94
C GLY A 22 5.29 2.27 -9.73
N ILE A 23 4.03 2.72 -9.61
CA ILE A 23 3.18 2.43 -8.43
C ILE A 23 2.40 1.13 -8.62
N ASN A 24 3.12 0.01 -8.75
CA ASN A 24 2.57 -1.28 -9.18
C ASN A 24 1.55 -1.89 -8.19
N ASP A 25 1.73 -1.70 -6.88
CA ASP A 25 0.76 -2.17 -5.86
C ASP A 25 -0.61 -1.48 -6.02
N THR A 26 -0.60 -0.18 -6.34
CA THR A 26 -1.85 0.56 -6.57
C THR A 26 -2.48 0.14 -7.88
N LEU A 27 -1.68 -0.01 -8.94
CA LEU A 27 -2.12 -0.50 -10.24
C LEU A 27 -2.84 -1.86 -10.13
N GLN A 28 -2.21 -2.85 -9.47
CA GLN A 28 -2.80 -4.18 -9.28
C GLN A 28 -4.08 -4.15 -8.44
N ARG A 29 -4.15 -3.29 -7.41
CA ARG A 29 -5.39 -3.08 -6.65
C ARG A 29 -6.51 -2.52 -7.50
N VAL A 30 -6.22 -1.56 -8.39
CA VAL A 30 -7.23 -0.99 -9.28
C VAL A 30 -7.75 -2.03 -10.26
N VAL A 31 -6.87 -2.82 -10.89
CA VAL A 31 -7.28 -3.91 -11.79
C VAL A 31 -8.13 -4.95 -11.06
N ARG A 32 -7.74 -5.32 -9.83
CA ARG A 32 -8.53 -6.22 -9.00
C ARG A 32 -9.92 -5.67 -8.72
N LEU A 33 -10.03 -4.41 -8.27
CA LEU A 33 -11.32 -3.78 -7.99
C LEU A 33 -12.20 -3.67 -9.24
N LEU A 34 -11.59 -3.34 -10.38
CA LEU A 34 -12.30 -3.32 -11.67
C LEU A 34 -12.88 -4.70 -12.00
N ASN A 35 -12.10 -5.76 -11.83
CA ASN A 35 -12.58 -7.12 -12.06
C ASN A 35 -13.70 -7.53 -11.09
N GLU A 36 -13.63 -7.16 -9.81
CA GLU A 36 -14.72 -7.39 -8.84
C GLU A 36 -16.03 -6.71 -9.29
N ILE A 37 -15.94 -5.45 -9.73
CA ILE A 37 -17.11 -4.69 -10.21
C ILE A 37 -17.71 -5.33 -11.46
N LEU A 38 -16.87 -5.72 -12.43
CA LEU A 38 -17.34 -6.35 -13.66
C LEU A 38 -17.93 -7.75 -13.39
N ASN A 39 -17.32 -8.55 -12.51
CA ASN A 39 -17.87 -9.84 -12.11
C ASN A 39 -19.22 -9.68 -11.38
N PHE A 40 -19.37 -8.65 -10.56
CA PHE A 40 -20.66 -8.31 -9.96
C PHE A 40 -21.71 -7.99 -11.03
N ALA A 41 -21.35 -7.23 -12.06
CA ALA A 41 -22.23 -6.91 -13.18
C ALA A 41 -22.61 -8.15 -14.02
N VAL A 42 -21.69 -9.10 -14.22
CA VAL A 42 -21.97 -10.39 -14.85
C VAL A 42 -22.99 -11.18 -14.03
N ASN A 43 -22.75 -11.32 -12.73
CA ASN A 43 -23.65 -12.06 -11.83
C ASN A 43 -25.04 -11.42 -11.74
N GLY A 44 -25.13 -10.09 -11.88
CA GLY A 44 -26.38 -9.35 -11.96
C GLY A 44 -27.07 -9.37 -13.33
N GLY A 45 -26.49 -10.02 -14.34
CA GLY A 45 -27.06 -10.10 -15.70
C GLY A 45 -26.97 -8.80 -16.51
N LEU A 46 -26.16 -7.82 -16.08
CA LEU A 46 -25.99 -6.54 -16.79
C LEU A 46 -25.04 -6.66 -18.00
N ILE A 47 -24.13 -7.64 -17.94
CA ILE A 47 -23.20 -8.00 -19.01
C ILE A 47 -23.08 -9.52 -19.07
N GLU A 48 -22.82 -10.08 -20.26
CA GLU A 48 -22.74 -11.54 -20.44
C GLU A 48 -21.44 -12.13 -19.89
N PHE A 49 -20.32 -11.42 -20.04
CA PHE A 49 -19.02 -11.88 -19.57
C PHE A 49 -18.07 -10.71 -19.27
N ASN A 50 -17.11 -10.94 -18.36
CA ASN A 50 -16.08 -9.97 -18.03
C ASN A 50 -14.92 -10.02 -19.05
N GLN A 51 -14.77 -8.96 -19.84
CA GLN A 51 -13.70 -8.85 -20.84
C GLN A 51 -12.33 -8.50 -20.24
N CYS A 52 -12.29 -7.95 -19.03
CA CYS A 52 -11.09 -7.38 -18.41
C CYS A 52 -10.33 -8.33 -17.48
N VAL A 53 -10.75 -9.60 -17.39
CA VAL A 53 -10.18 -10.61 -16.47
C VAL A 53 -8.65 -10.70 -16.61
N ASN A 54 -8.14 -10.67 -17.84
CA ASN A 54 -6.73 -10.87 -18.15
C ASN A 54 -5.92 -9.57 -18.28
N VAL A 55 -6.52 -8.41 -17.99
CA VAL A 55 -5.83 -7.10 -18.11
C VAL A 55 -4.62 -6.99 -17.17
N ALA A 56 -4.65 -7.69 -16.03
CA ALA A 56 -3.53 -7.75 -15.10
C ALA A 56 -2.24 -8.27 -15.76
N SER A 57 -2.35 -9.21 -16.71
CA SER A 57 -1.22 -9.84 -17.42
C SER A 57 -0.51 -8.88 -18.38
N SER A 58 -1.17 -7.79 -18.79
CA SER A 58 -0.55 -6.74 -19.62
C SER A 58 0.40 -5.84 -18.82
N PHE A 59 0.39 -5.94 -17.49
CA PHE A 59 1.29 -5.22 -16.61
C PHE A 59 2.36 -6.18 -16.09
N SER A 60 3.63 -5.78 -16.17
CA SER A 60 4.75 -6.55 -15.63
C SER A 60 4.52 -6.83 -14.15
N ALA A 61 4.84 -8.07 -13.72
CA ALA A 61 4.75 -8.43 -12.31
C ALA A 61 5.62 -7.49 -11.45
N PRO A 62 5.09 -6.96 -10.34
CA PRO A 62 5.89 -6.13 -9.45
C PRO A 62 7.06 -6.94 -8.88
N THR A 63 8.28 -6.43 -9.01
CA THR A 63 9.41 -6.93 -8.23
C THR A 63 9.09 -6.67 -6.76
N THR A 64 8.95 -7.75 -5.99
CA THR A 64 8.69 -7.65 -4.55
C THR A 64 10.00 -7.36 -3.85
N GLU A 65 10.19 -6.12 -3.40
CA GLU A 65 11.26 -5.78 -2.48
C GLU A 65 10.77 -5.98 -1.04
N ASN A 66 11.54 -6.75 -0.27
CA ASN A 66 11.25 -6.92 1.14
C ASN A 66 11.56 -5.64 1.89
N ASN A 67 10.64 -5.28 2.76
CA ASN A 67 10.79 -4.15 3.64
C ASN A 67 11.89 -4.40 4.68
N PRO A 68 12.80 -3.44 4.93
CA PRO A 68 13.87 -3.62 5.90
C PRO A 68 13.29 -3.76 7.31
N THR A 69 13.78 -4.75 8.04
CA THR A 69 13.37 -5.02 9.43
C THR A 69 14.52 -4.72 10.38
N ILE A 70 14.25 -3.98 11.46
CA ILE A 70 15.21 -3.81 12.55
C ILE A 70 15.50 -5.17 13.18
N ARG A 71 16.77 -5.54 13.23
CA ARG A 71 17.22 -6.73 13.96
C ARG A 71 17.22 -6.45 15.47
N PRO A 72 16.97 -7.45 16.34
CA PRO A 72 16.91 -7.24 17.78
C PRO A 72 18.15 -6.55 18.37
N GLU A 73 19.32 -6.79 17.80
CA GLU A 73 20.60 -6.25 18.26
C GLU A 73 20.71 -4.74 18.03
N LEU A 74 19.99 -4.20 17.06
CA LEU A 74 19.94 -2.77 16.73
C LEU A 74 18.83 -2.03 17.49
N LEU A 75 17.99 -2.73 18.25
CA LEU A 75 16.89 -2.14 19.00
C LEU A 75 17.38 -1.16 20.10
N PRO A 76 18.46 -1.42 20.86
CA PRO A 76 18.96 -0.48 21.87
C PRO A 76 19.46 0.84 21.26
N GLU A 77 20.10 0.76 20.10
CA GLU A 77 20.54 1.93 19.32
C GLU A 77 19.34 2.75 18.88
N PHE A 78 18.34 2.11 18.26
CA PHE A 78 17.10 2.76 17.88
C PHE A 78 16.38 3.46 19.05
N LEU A 79 16.30 2.81 20.21
CA LEU A 79 15.65 3.39 21.39
C LEU A 79 16.41 4.59 21.95
N SER A 80 17.74 4.61 21.79
CA SER A 80 18.59 5.75 22.16
C SER A 80 18.35 6.92 21.21
N ASP A 81 18.38 6.68 19.91
CA ASP A 81 18.07 7.68 18.89
C ASP A 81 16.65 8.26 19.05
N LEU A 82 15.68 7.39 19.37
CA LEU A 82 14.30 7.81 19.62
C LEU A 82 14.20 8.73 20.84
N ARG A 83 14.93 8.42 21.92
CA ARG A 83 14.99 9.27 23.13
C ARG A 83 15.55 10.64 22.79
N ASP A 84 16.60 10.69 21.98
CA ASP A 84 17.34 11.92 21.69
C ASP A 84 16.73 12.70 20.50
N SER A 85 15.76 12.11 19.79
CA SER A 85 15.03 12.76 18.69
C SER A 85 14.20 13.98 19.12
N ASN A 86 14.00 14.93 18.19
CA ASN A 86 13.16 16.12 18.39
C ASN A 86 11.63 15.83 18.30
N SER A 87 11.23 14.58 18.49
CA SER A 87 9.81 14.18 18.46
C SER A 87 9.12 14.53 19.77
N SER A 88 7.80 14.76 19.74
CA SER A 88 7.03 14.97 20.97
C SER A 88 7.06 13.73 21.88
N MET A 89 6.91 13.95 23.18
CA MET A 89 6.88 12.87 24.17
C MET A 89 5.80 11.83 23.84
N GLN A 90 4.65 12.29 23.35
CA GLN A 90 3.52 11.47 22.94
C GLN A 90 3.91 10.51 21.81
N VAL A 91 4.64 10.99 20.80
CA VAL A 91 5.12 10.15 19.68
C VAL A 91 6.13 9.11 20.19
N LYS A 92 7.06 9.51 21.07
CA LYS A 92 8.04 8.59 21.67
C LYS A 92 7.38 7.48 22.49
N LEU A 93 6.39 7.83 23.32
CA LEU A 93 5.64 6.87 24.13
C LEU A 93 4.80 5.93 23.27
N LEU A 94 4.16 6.44 22.21
CA LEU A 94 3.37 5.61 21.30
C LEU A 94 4.24 4.59 20.56
N ILE A 95 5.44 4.98 20.11
CA ILE A 95 6.39 4.06 19.47
C ILE A 95 6.81 2.97 20.46
N LYS A 96 7.17 3.33 21.70
CA LYS A 96 7.52 2.36 22.76
C LYS A 96 6.36 1.43 23.09
N TRP A 97 5.15 1.97 23.23
CA TRP A 97 3.94 1.20 23.49
C TRP A 97 3.66 0.20 22.37
N GLN A 98 3.85 0.63 21.12
CA GLN A 98 3.67 -0.22 19.97
C GLN A 98 4.70 -1.35 19.89
N LEU A 99 5.95 -1.09 20.26
CA LEU A 99 6.97 -2.14 20.38
C LEU A 99 6.60 -3.18 21.44
N LEU A 100 6.05 -2.73 22.57
CA LEU A 100 5.71 -3.60 23.68
C LEU A 100 4.44 -4.44 23.41
N THR A 101 3.44 -3.84 22.77
CA THR A 101 2.13 -4.47 22.56
C THR A 101 1.96 -5.11 21.18
N MET A 102 2.91 -4.89 20.25
CA MET A 102 2.85 -5.32 18.86
C MET A 102 1.54 -4.93 18.16
N VAL A 103 0.86 -3.88 18.65
CA VAL A 103 -0.41 -3.43 18.08
C VAL A 103 -0.16 -2.80 16.72
N ARG A 104 -0.93 -3.24 15.72
CA ARG A 104 -0.87 -2.66 14.37
C ARG A 104 -1.25 -1.18 14.44
N PRO A 105 -0.46 -0.27 13.83
CA PRO A 105 -0.80 1.13 13.88
C PRO A 105 -2.02 1.40 13.01
N LYS A 106 -3.05 2.02 13.58
CA LYS A 106 -4.17 2.58 12.81
C LYS A 106 -3.75 4.00 12.43
N ASN A 107 -3.55 4.26 11.14
CA ASN A 107 -3.13 5.57 10.63
C ASN A 107 -3.97 6.71 11.22
N ARG A 108 -3.43 7.40 12.24
CA ARG A 108 -4.03 8.61 12.79
C ARG A 108 -3.01 9.41 13.61
N LEU A 109 -1.89 9.79 13.01
CA LEU A 109 -1.01 10.87 13.52
C LEU A 109 -0.28 11.57 12.35
N ALA A 110 -1.04 12.04 11.36
CA ALA A 110 -0.53 12.95 10.34
C ALA A 110 -1.20 14.31 10.53
N GLN A 111 -0.64 15.13 11.42
CA GLN A 111 -0.76 16.59 11.29
C GLN A 111 0.65 17.13 11.12
N ASN A 112 0.86 17.84 10.00
CA ASN A 112 2.06 18.53 9.55
C ASN A 112 3.23 17.68 9.01
N GLY A 113 3.18 17.44 7.69
CA GLY A 113 4.36 17.50 6.80
C GLY A 113 5.49 16.49 6.94
N ARG A 114 5.53 15.66 7.99
CA ARG A 114 6.51 14.58 8.15
C ARG A 114 5.76 13.27 8.20
N LYS A 115 5.78 12.56 7.07
CA LYS A 115 5.15 11.25 6.92
C LYS A 115 5.90 10.24 7.79
N LEU A 116 5.50 10.12 9.06
CA LEU A 116 5.93 9.00 9.90
C LEU A 116 5.21 7.75 9.36
N ILE A 117 5.92 6.97 8.56
CA ILE A 117 5.40 5.73 7.98
C ILE A 117 5.33 4.70 9.10
N LEU A 118 4.15 4.60 9.70
CA LEU A 118 3.82 3.55 10.64
C LEU A 118 3.42 2.28 9.87
N ILE A 119 4.44 1.43 9.68
CA ILE A 119 4.46 -0.03 9.51
C ILE A 119 3.17 -0.68 8.97
N LYS A 120 3.20 -1.07 7.69
CA LYS A 120 2.37 -2.18 7.20
C LYS A 120 3.11 -3.49 7.53
N ASN A 121 2.50 -4.29 8.42
CA ASN A 121 2.76 -5.71 8.69
C ASN A 121 4.23 -6.18 8.61
N TYR A 122 4.79 -6.37 9.82
CA TYR A 122 6.10 -6.96 10.12
C TYR A 122 7.30 -6.14 9.63
N GLY A 123 7.84 -5.29 10.50
CA GLY A 123 9.08 -4.58 10.25
C GLY A 123 9.04 -3.16 10.79
N LEU A 124 9.74 -2.91 11.88
CA LEU A 124 9.98 -1.56 12.40
C LEU A 124 10.83 -0.82 11.37
N PHE A 125 10.24 0.16 10.66
CA PHE A 125 10.92 0.89 9.57
C PHE A 125 11.69 2.09 10.13
N LEU A 126 13.00 2.13 9.87
CA LEU A 126 13.84 3.32 10.09
C LEU A 126 13.70 4.28 8.91
N LEU A 127 13.50 5.57 9.21
CA LEU A 127 13.69 6.65 8.25
C LEU A 127 15.12 6.60 7.73
N LYS A 128 15.31 6.24 6.46
CA LYS A 128 16.51 6.68 5.73
C LYS A 128 16.26 8.13 5.30
N ARG A 129 17.22 9.00 5.64
CA ARG A 129 17.24 10.43 5.32
C ARG A 129 17.06 10.68 3.83
#